data_AF-A0A3N5Q938-F1
#
_entry.id   AF-A0A3N5Q938-F1
#
_cell.length_a   1.000
_cell.length_b   1.000
_cell.length_c   1.000
_cell.angle_alpha   90.00
_cell.angle_beta   90.00
_cell.angle_gamma   90.00
#
_symmetry.space_group_name_H-M   'P 1'
#
loop_
_entity.id
_entity.type
_entity.pdbx_description
1 polymer ?
#
loop_
_entity_poly.entity_id
_entity_poly.type
_entity_poly.pdbx_seq_one_letter_code
_entity_poly.pdbx_strand_id
1 'polypeptide(L)'
;MKIIHLIFFLLVFNFIAYSYCISDKDSTYNNYYDYQKIKKLVLNGKYTDADSILDKLLLTGHRSEKTIILKRILTDYLQSVINKNQINIIYKLYSRLDESLLEQEELESNLYKFQEYMPYLFLIGLNYERNNKKFSAIEIYTQMINFDSTDFLIHFKRGENYFNSDSIDQAIFDLNNSIRLNQNFSLSYFTIGNVYTKIEDYESAYSNYSLIPQAERPSYFHLQMKSAYNNYAAKLIKKGKYDLANKVLSESLVLFEDSIDFYKESIFTNRGTANYKLGNYKLAIEDYNSALLNKADSLEVIKRRSIVYMDLSDYKNAMLDLNFILSREPGNLDYLYKLGELHYD
;
A
#
# COMPACT_ATOMS: atom_id res chain seq x y z
N MET A 1 23.62 15.78 -3.16
CA MET A 1 24.94 15.33 -2.62
C MET A 1 24.87 13.87 -2.11
N LYS A 2 24.40 12.91 -2.93
CA LYS A 2 24.30 11.47 -2.61
C LYS A 2 24.66 10.58 -3.82
N ILE A 3 25.72 10.95 -4.55
CA ILE A 3 26.29 10.14 -5.64
C ILE A 3 27.79 9.86 -5.39
N ILE A 4 28.45 10.64 -4.53
CA ILE A 4 29.89 10.52 -4.27
C ILE A 4 30.23 9.38 -3.29
N HIS A 5 29.31 8.98 -2.41
CA HIS A 5 29.54 7.82 -1.51
C HIS A 5 29.36 6.45 -2.21
N LEU A 6 28.53 6.37 -3.26
CA LEU A 6 28.35 5.12 -4.02
C LEU A 6 29.54 4.85 -4.96
N ILE A 7 30.16 5.91 -5.50
CA ILE A 7 31.35 5.82 -6.37
C ILE A 7 32.61 5.50 -5.55
N PHE A 8 32.71 6.00 -4.31
CA PHE A 8 33.83 5.68 -3.42
C PHE A 8 33.79 4.21 -2.95
N PHE A 9 32.60 3.62 -2.77
CA PHE A 9 32.43 2.20 -2.43
C PHE A 9 32.74 1.27 -3.63
N LEU A 10 32.43 1.70 -4.86
CA LEU A 10 32.71 0.94 -6.09
C LEU A 10 34.20 0.90 -6.47
N LEU A 11 34.99 1.91 -6.11
CA LEU A 11 36.42 1.98 -6.47
C LEU A 11 37.31 1.16 -5.53
N VAL A 12 36.94 1.02 -4.25
CA VAL A 12 37.73 0.27 -3.26
C VAL A 12 37.65 -1.25 -3.49
N PHE A 13 36.52 -1.76 -3.99
CA PHE A 13 36.34 -3.20 -4.24
C PHE A 13 36.99 -3.71 -5.54
N ASN A 14 37.16 -2.86 -6.56
CA ASN A 14 37.90 -3.24 -7.76
C ASN A 14 39.38 -3.54 -7.47
N PHE A 15 39.93 -3.01 -6.36
CA PHE A 15 41.31 -3.23 -5.96
C PHE A 15 41.52 -4.53 -5.15
N ILE A 16 40.52 -4.94 -4.38
CA ILE A 16 40.57 -6.18 -3.57
C ILE A 16 40.32 -7.42 -4.45
N ALA A 17 39.51 -7.28 -5.51
CA ALA A 17 39.31 -8.34 -6.50
C ALA A 17 40.56 -8.64 -7.33
N TYR A 18 41.51 -7.70 -7.43
CA TYR A 18 42.76 -7.90 -8.17
C TYR A 18 43.81 -8.68 -7.36
N SER A 19 43.74 -8.64 -6.03
CA SER A 19 44.77 -9.18 -5.13
C SER A 19 44.59 -10.67 -4.79
N TYR A 20 43.39 -11.23 -4.95
CA TYR A 20 43.14 -12.68 -4.81
C TYR A 20 43.26 -13.48 -6.13
N CYS A 21 43.59 -12.81 -7.24
CA CYS A 21 43.61 -13.39 -8.61
C CYS A 21 44.90 -14.15 -9.01
N ILE A 22 45.79 -14.50 -8.08
CA ILE A 22 47.16 -14.93 -8.46
C ILE A 22 47.40 -16.46 -8.37
N SER A 23 46.51 -17.29 -7.82
CA SER A 23 46.89 -18.70 -7.56
C SER A 23 46.59 -19.73 -8.67
N ASP A 24 45.73 -19.47 -9.66
CA ASP A 24 45.52 -20.41 -10.79
C ASP A 24 45.19 -19.68 -12.10
N LYS A 25 46.11 -19.67 -13.06
CA LYS A 25 46.05 -18.79 -14.24
C LYS A 25 45.19 -19.31 -15.42
N ASP A 26 44.88 -20.61 -15.48
CA ASP A 26 44.19 -21.20 -16.64
C ASP A 26 42.67 -21.40 -16.43
N SER A 27 42.21 -21.64 -15.20
CA SER A 27 40.76 -21.71 -14.87
C SER A 27 40.13 -20.32 -14.76
N THR A 28 40.88 -19.33 -14.26
CA THR A 28 40.41 -17.97 -13.99
C THR A 28 40.14 -17.15 -15.25
N TYR A 29 40.91 -17.37 -16.33
CA TYR A 29 40.74 -16.63 -17.59
C TYR A 29 39.43 -17.00 -18.32
N ASN A 30 39.06 -18.29 -18.32
CA ASN A 30 37.81 -18.77 -18.91
C ASN A 30 36.58 -18.31 -18.11
N ASN A 31 36.66 -18.37 -16.78
CA ASN A 31 35.57 -17.95 -15.88
C ASN A 31 35.23 -16.46 -16.01
N TYR A 32 36.23 -15.59 -16.20
CA TYR A 32 36.01 -14.16 -16.40
C TYR A 32 35.37 -13.84 -17.77
N TYR A 33 35.76 -14.56 -18.82
CA TYR A 33 35.18 -14.39 -20.15
C TYR A 33 33.71 -14.81 -20.19
N ASP A 34 33.40 -15.99 -19.64
CA ASP A 34 32.02 -16.49 -19.58
C ASP A 34 31.15 -15.63 -18.66
N TYR A 35 31.71 -15.08 -17.58
CA TYR A 35 31.04 -14.06 -16.76
C TYR A 35 30.62 -12.82 -17.58
N GLN A 36 31.54 -12.22 -18.33
CA GLN A 36 31.23 -11.04 -19.13
C GLN A 36 30.18 -11.34 -20.21
N LYS A 37 30.19 -12.57 -20.73
CA LYS A 37 29.21 -13.06 -21.69
C LYS A 37 27.82 -13.21 -21.06
N ILE A 38 27.72 -13.82 -19.88
CA ILE A 38 26.46 -13.93 -19.13
C ILE A 38 25.90 -12.55 -18.81
N LYS A 39 26.73 -11.63 -18.30
CA LYS A 39 26.33 -10.25 -18.00
C LYS A 39 25.74 -9.56 -19.23
N LYS A 40 26.37 -9.68 -20.39
CA LYS A 40 25.88 -9.09 -21.64
C LYS A 40 24.55 -9.71 -22.11
N LEU A 41 24.37 -11.02 -21.96
CA LEU A 41 23.13 -11.71 -22.36
C LEU A 41 21.96 -11.31 -21.47
N VAL A 42 22.21 -11.25 -20.16
CA VAL A 42 21.28 -10.74 -19.15
C VAL A 42 20.79 -9.33 -19.48
N LEU A 43 21.72 -8.39 -19.73
CA LEU A 43 21.40 -6.99 -20.00
C LEU A 43 20.55 -6.83 -21.28
N ASN A 44 20.67 -7.78 -22.21
CA ASN A 44 19.95 -7.77 -23.49
C ASN A 44 18.69 -8.65 -23.50
N GLY A 45 18.25 -9.15 -22.33
CA GLY A 45 17.02 -9.94 -22.22
C GLY A 45 17.12 -11.39 -22.74
N LYS A 46 18.34 -11.88 -23.03
CA LYS A 46 18.60 -13.22 -23.60
C LYS A 46 18.87 -14.24 -22.52
N TYR A 47 17.83 -14.58 -21.78
CA TYR A 47 17.95 -15.28 -20.50
C TYR A 47 18.23 -16.78 -20.61
N THR A 48 17.67 -17.45 -21.61
CA THR A 48 17.91 -18.88 -21.86
C THR A 48 19.37 -19.15 -22.22
N ASP A 49 19.98 -18.24 -22.96
CA ASP A 49 21.37 -18.32 -23.38
C ASP A 49 22.32 -18.09 -22.20
N ALA A 50 21.96 -17.15 -21.31
CA ALA A 50 22.67 -16.90 -20.06
C ALA A 50 22.61 -18.11 -19.13
N ASP A 51 21.43 -18.74 -18.98
CA ASP A 51 21.22 -19.94 -18.16
C ASP A 51 22.11 -21.10 -18.63
N SER A 52 22.19 -21.34 -19.95
CA SER A 52 22.99 -22.43 -20.53
C SER A 52 24.50 -22.29 -20.26
N ILE A 53 25.03 -21.06 -20.35
CA ILE A 53 26.45 -20.79 -20.06
C ILE A 53 26.74 -20.94 -18.58
N LEU A 54 25.82 -20.46 -17.73
CA LEU A 54 25.93 -20.58 -16.29
C LEU A 54 25.91 -22.06 -15.86
N ASP A 55 25.02 -22.88 -16.41
CA ASP A 55 24.97 -24.33 -16.12
C ASP A 55 26.30 -25.02 -16.41
N LYS A 56 26.93 -24.66 -17.53
CA LYS A 56 28.24 -25.20 -17.90
C LYS A 56 29.34 -24.80 -16.90
N LEU A 57 29.37 -23.53 -16.48
CA LEU A 57 30.33 -23.05 -15.47
C LEU A 57 30.16 -23.75 -14.11
N LEU A 58 28.92 -24.02 -13.73
CA LEU A 58 28.60 -24.69 -12.47
C LEU A 58 28.95 -26.18 -12.47
N LEU A 59 29.08 -26.81 -13.63
CA LEU A 59 29.56 -28.18 -13.72
C LEU A 59 31.09 -28.28 -13.63
N THR A 60 31.83 -27.22 -13.99
CA THR A 60 33.29 -27.28 -14.19
C THR A 60 34.16 -26.60 -13.12
N GLY A 61 33.62 -25.71 -12.28
CA GLY A 61 34.40 -24.96 -11.28
C GLY A 61 34.56 -25.62 -9.90
N HIS A 62 35.45 -25.09 -9.05
CA HIS A 62 35.51 -25.41 -7.61
C HIS A 62 34.38 -24.70 -6.84
N ARG A 63 33.95 -25.26 -5.68
CA ARG A 63 32.79 -24.78 -4.88
C ARG A 63 32.90 -23.30 -4.48
N SER A 64 34.10 -22.84 -4.12
CA SER A 64 34.39 -21.44 -3.77
C SER A 64 34.30 -20.50 -4.98
N GLU A 65 34.82 -20.90 -6.14
CA GLU A 65 34.78 -20.12 -7.38
C GLU A 65 33.34 -19.95 -7.91
N LYS A 66 32.51 -21.01 -7.81
CA LYS A 66 31.07 -20.95 -8.18
C LYS A 66 30.33 -19.89 -7.38
N THR A 67 30.56 -19.84 -6.08
CA THR A 67 29.91 -18.90 -5.15
C THR A 67 30.29 -17.46 -5.48
N ILE A 68 31.56 -17.21 -5.80
CA ILE A 68 32.07 -15.88 -6.15
C ILE A 68 31.47 -15.40 -7.48
N ILE A 69 31.43 -16.25 -8.50
CA ILE A 69 30.87 -15.92 -9.83
C ILE A 69 29.38 -15.63 -9.71
N LEU A 70 28.63 -16.48 -8.99
CA LEU A 70 27.18 -16.29 -8.77
C LEU A 70 26.90 -14.99 -8.02
N LYS A 71 27.62 -14.69 -6.94
CA LYS A 71 27.50 -13.42 -6.21
C LYS A 71 27.77 -12.21 -7.11
N ARG A 72 28.78 -12.26 -7.96
CA ARG A 72 29.14 -11.14 -8.84
C ARG A 72 28.10 -10.89 -9.93
N ILE A 73 27.59 -11.97 -10.56
CA ILE A 73 26.53 -11.89 -11.58
C ILE A 73 25.29 -11.27 -10.95
N LEU A 74 24.91 -11.77 -9.78
CA LEU A 74 23.77 -11.33 -9.02
C LEU A 74 23.86 -9.84 -8.61
N THR A 75 25.00 -9.39 -8.10
CA THR A 75 25.22 -7.98 -7.73
C THR A 75 25.10 -7.06 -8.93
N ASP A 76 25.77 -7.39 -10.04
CA ASP A 76 25.70 -6.61 -11.28
C ASP A 76 24.28 -6.64 -11.88
N TYR A 77 23.58 -7.77 -11.76
CA TYR A 77 22.19 -7.95 -12.19
C TYR A 77 21.24 -7.06 -11.39
N LEU A 78 21.35 -7.08 -10.07
CA LEU A 78 20.54 -6.26 -9.15
C LEU A 78 20.75 -4.75 -9.37
N GLN A 79 21.97 -4.35 -9.72
CA GLN A 79 22.28 -2.97 -10.13
C GLN A 79 21.66 -2.59 -11.49
N SER A 80 21.31 -3.57 -12.33
CA SER A 80 21.00 -3.35 -13.74
C SER A 80 19.53 -3.33 -14.15
N VAL A 81 18.57 -3.54 -13.21
CA VAL A 81 17.12 -3.19 -13.28
C VAL A 81 16.20 -4.29 -12.69
N ILE A 82 15.11 -3.83 -12.06
CA ILE A 82 13.99 -4.60 -11.53
C ILE A 82 12.88 -4.69 -12.60
N ASN A 83 12.67 -5.87 -13.20
CA ASN A 83 11.47 -6.21 -13.99
C ASN A 83 11.05 -7.69 -13.77
N LYS A 84 9.81 -8.06 -14.11
CA LYS A 84 9.13 -9.31 -13.72
C LYS A 84 9.81 -10.60 -14.22
N ASN A 85 10.29 -10.60 -15.47
CA ASN A 85 11.04 -11.74 -16.03
C ASN A 85 12.46 -11.87 -15.46
N GLN A 86 12.99 -10.75 -14.96
CA GLN A 86 14.36 -10.66 -14.46
C GLN A 86 14.49 -11.24 -13.04
N ILE A 87 13.40 -11.16 -12.27
CA ILE A 87 13.28 -11.76 -10.94
C ILE A 87 13.36 -13.30 -10.98
N ASN A 88 12.84 -13.97 -12.01
CA ASN A 88 12.92 -15.43 -12.13
C ASN A 88 14.36 -15.94 -12.31
N ILE A 89 15.21 -15.16 -12.98
CA ILE A 89 16.61 -15.51 -13.22
C ILE A 89 17.42 -15.28 -11.96
N ILE A 90 17.12 -14.21 -11.24
CA ILE A 90 17.63 -13.98 -9.87
C ILE A 90 17.29 -15.21 -9.00
N TYR A 91 16.04 -15.68 -8.98
CA TYR A 91 15.67 -16.88 -8.21
C TYR A 91 16.40 -18.16 -8.65
N LYS A 92 16.60 -18.38 -9.96
CA LYS A 92 17.36 -19.54 -10.46
C LYS A 92 18.84 -19.48 -10.09
N LEU A 93 19.47 -18.31 -10.23
CA LEU A 93 20.85 -18.06 -9.82
C LEU A 93 21.03 -18.31 -8.32
N TYR A 94 20.05 -17.93 -7.50
CA TYR A 94 20.06 -18.15 -6.06
C TYR A 94 19.80 -19.59 -5.63
N SER A 95 18.85 -20.31 -6.24
CA SER A 95 18.61 -21.73 -5.93
C SER A 95 19.86 -22.60 -6.14
N ARG A 96 20.77 -22.17 -7.03
CA ARG A 96 22.04 -22.84 -7.32
C ARG A 96 23.19 -22.44 -6.36
N LEU A 97 23.04 -21.32 -5.64
CA LEU A 97 23.92 -20.93 -4.52
C LEU A 97 23.63 -21.79 -3.28
N ASP A 98 22.37 -22.14 -3.02
CA ASP A 98 21.91 -22.91 -1.85
C ASP A 98 22.55 -24.32 -1.78
N GLU A 99 22.66 -25.02 -2.92
CA GLU A 99 23.33 -26.33 -2.97
C GLU A 99 24.84 -26.25 -2.63
N SER A 100 25.46 -25.07 -2.78
CA SER A 100 26.88 -24.87 -2.48
C SER A 100 27.17 -24.38 -1.06
N LEU A 101 26.18 -23.97 -0.26
CA LEU A 101 26.39 -23.30 1.04
C LEU A 101 25.95 -24.12 2.26
N LEU A 102 25.46 -25.34 2.06
CA LEU A 102 25.20 -26.27 3.16
C LEU A 102 26.51 -26.76 3.80
N GLU A 103 26.94 -26.07 4.85
CA GLU A 103 27.42 -26.64 6.12
C GLU A 103 27.06 -25.66 7.26
N GLN A 104 26.28 -26.14 8.22
CA GLN A 104 25.50 -25.36 9.20
C GLN A 104 26.34 -24.71 10.30
N GLU A 105 27.65 -25.00 10.40
CA GLU A 105 28.51 -24.59 11.50
C GLU A 105 29.31 -23.29 11.23
N GLU A 106 29.42 -22.85 9.97
CA GLU A 106 30.18 -21.63 9.62
C GLU A 106 29.35 -20.33 9.65
N LEU A 107 28.04 -20.46 9.91
CA LEU A 107 27.09 -19.34 9.94
C LEU A 107 27.23 -18.47 11.20
N GLU A 108 27.73 -19.02 12.31
CA GLU A 108 27.76 -18.29 13.59
C GLU A 108 29.01 -17.41 13.76
N SER A 109 30.10 -17.65 13.02
CA SER A 109 31.39 -16.96 13.27
C SER A 109 31.64 -15.70 12.45
N ASN A 110 30.77 -15.33 11.49
CA ASN A 110 31.06 -14.32 10.47
C ASN A 110 30.11 -13.12 10.52
N LEU A 111 29.90 -12.53 11.70
CA LEU A 111 28.97 -11.42 11.96
C LEU A 111 29.13 -10.20 11.01
N TYR A 112 30.32 -9.94 10.47
CA TYR A 112 30.58 -8.85 9.52
C TYR A 112 30.29 -9.19 8.04
N LYS A 113 30.11 -10.47 7.69
CA LYS A 113 29.74 -10.88 6.32
C LYS A 113 28.22 -10.82 6.06
N PHE A 114 27.37 -10.73 7.10
CA PHE A 114 25.91 -10.80 6.95
C PHE A 114 25.24 -9.52 6.44
N GLN A 115 25.84 -8.34 6.64
CA GLN A 115 25.25 -7.08 6.19
C GLN A 115 25.11 -7.02 4.66
N GLU A 116 25.99 -7.71 3.92
CA GLU A 116 25.90 -7.87 2.46
C GLU A 116 24.71 -8.74 2.01
N TYR A 117 24.12 -9.55 2.91
CA TYR A 117 22.98 -10.43 2.60
C TYR A 117 21.62 -9.77 2.84
N MET A 118 21.58 -8.55 3.39
CA MET A 118 20.32 -7.83 3.62
C MET A 118 19.46 -7.67 2.34
N PRO A 119 20.03 -7.31 1.17
CA PRO A 119 19.27 -7.29 -0.08
C PRO A 119 18.73 -8.67 -0.48
N TYR A 120 19.45 -9.76 -0.15
CA TYR A 120 19.02 -11.13 -0.45
C TYR A 120 17.85 -11.56 0.43
N LEU A 121 17.96 -11.38 1.75
CA LEU A 121 16.88 -11.68 2.69
C LEU A 121 15.62 -10.89 2.32
N PHE A 122 15.77 -9.63 1.91
CA PHE A 122 14.64 -8.83 1.45
C PHE A 122 13.91 -9.46 0.25
N LEU A 123 14.64 -9.97 -0.74
CA LEU A 123 14.06 -10.64 -1.92
C LEU A 123 13.38 -11.97 -1.58
N ILE A 124 13.89 -12.70 -0.58
CA ILE A 124 13.22 -13.89 -0.06
C ILE A 124 11.90 -13.50 0.61
N GLY A 125 11.91 -12.48 1.47
CA GLY A 125 10.70 -11.96 2.10
C GLY A 125 9.63 -11.60 1.07
N LEU A 126 10.02 -10.85 0.02
CA LEU A 126 9.13 -10.52 -1.10
C LEU A 126 8.64 -11.74 -1.88
N ASN A 127 9.44 -12.82 -1.99
CA ASN A 127 8.99 -14.06 -2.61
C ASN A 127 7.88 -14.71 -1.79
N TYR A 128 8.07 -14.77 -0.47
CA TYR A 128 7.09 -15.33 0.44
C TYR A 128 5.78 -14.53 0.41
N GLU A 129 5.85 -13.19 0.38
CA GLU A 129 4.68 -12.34 0.16
C GLU A 129 3.92 -12.69 -1.12
N ARG A 130 4.64 -12.80 -2.26
CA ARG A 130 4.04 -13.13 -3.56
C ARG A 130 3.37 -14.50 -3.60
N ASN A 131 3.93 -15.45 -2.85
CA ASN A 131 3.38 -16.80 -2.70
C ASN A 131 2.38 -16.91 -1.54
N ASN A 132 1.96 -15.78 -0.94
CA ASN A 132 1.02 -15.70 0.17
C ASN A 132 1.47 -16.48 1.43
N LYS A 133 2.78 -16.69 1.60
CA LYS A 133 3.41 -17.36 2.76
C LYS A 133 3.77 -16.33 3.84
N LYS A 134 2.74 -15.73 4.44
CA LYS A 134 2.86 -14.57 5.35
C LYS A 134 3.77 -14.82 6.56
N PHE A 135 3.66 -15.97 7.22
CA PHE A 135 4.50 -16.31 8.38
C PHE A 135 5.97 -16.45 8.01
N SER A 136 6.29 -17.10 6.89
CA SER A 136 7.67 -17.19 6.39
C SER A 136 8.23 -15.81 6.02
N ALA A 137 7.42 -14.91 5.46
CA ALA A 137 7.85 -13.53 5.23
C ALA A 137 8.16 -12.80 6.55
N ILE A 138 7.30 -12.95 7.58
CA ILE A 138 7.49 -12.37 8.92
C ILE A 138 8.80 -12.85 9.56
N GLU A 139 9.10 -14.15 9.47
CA GLU A 139 10.35 -14.72 9.99
C GLU A 139 11.57 -14.08 9.33
N ILE A 140 11.57 -13.97 7.99
CA ILE A 140 12.66 -13.34 7.25
C ILE A 140 12.82 -11.87 7.64
N TYR A 141 11.74 -11.09 7.70
CA TYR A 141 11.84 -9.69 8.13
C TYR A 141 12.26 -9.54 9.59
N THR A 142 11.92 -10.50 10.44
CA THR A 142 12.40 -10.52 11.84
C THR A 142 13.90 -10.76 11.91
N GLN A 143 14.42 -11.69 11.12
CA GLN A 143 15.87 -11.88 10.99
C GLN A 143 16.54 -10.59 10.52
N MET A 144 15.99 -9.96 9.48
CA MET A 144 16.52 -8.69 8.96
C MET A 144 16.53 -7.57 10.01
N ILE A 145 15.47 -7.42 10.81
CA ILE A 145 15.39 -6.43 11.89
C ILE A 145 16.39 -6.71 13.02
N ASN A 146 16.66 -7.98 13.31
CA ASN A 146 17.67 -8.36 14.30
C ASN A 146 19.09 -7.99 13.83
N PHE A 147 19.35 -7.96 12.53
CA PHE A 147 20.62 -7.49 11.96
C PHE A 147 20.70 -5.96 11.90
N ASP A 148 19.67 -5.32 11.36
CA ASP A 148 19.56 -3.86 11.27
C ASP A 148 18.11 -3.43 11.48
N SER A 149 17.87 -2.79 12.63
CA SER A 149 16.54 -2.29 13.01
C SER A 149 16.25 -0.88 12.49
N THR A 150 17.15 -0.26 11.73
CA THR A 150 17.05 1.14 11.30
C THR A 150 16.40 1.35 9.93
N ASP A 151 16.22 0.29 9.14
CA ASP A 151 15.53 0.38 7.86
C ASP A 151 14.01 0.32 8.04
N PHE A 152 13.37 1.48 7.82
CA PHE A 152 11.93 1.66 7.92
C PHE A 152 11.14 0.72 7.00
N LEU A 153 11.71 0.31 5.86
CA LEU A 153 11.02 -0.51 4.87
C LEU A 153 10.81 -1.94 5.39
N ILE A 154 11.75 -2.46 6.18
CA ILE A 154 11.66 -3.81 6.76
C ILE A 154 10.55 -3.86 7.81
N HIS A 155 10.48 -2.84 8.68
CA HIS A 155 9.38 -2.69 9.63
C HIS A 155 8.04 -2.58 8.92
N PHE A 156 7.95 -1.75 7.87
CA PHE A 156 6.73 -1.65 7.07
C PHE A 156 6.31 -3.02 6.49
N LYS A 157 7.25 -3.75 5.89
CA LYS A 157 6.98 -5.05 5.28
C LYS A 157 6.55 -6.10 6.29
N ARG A 158 7.19 -6.15 7.47
CA ARG A 158 6.76 -7.05 8.53
C ARG A 158 5.37 -6.67 9.06
N GLY A 159 5.12 -5.37 9.26
CA GLY A 159 3.82 -4.85 9.69
C GLY A 159 2.69 -5.16 8.71
N GLU A 160 2.95 -5.04 7.40
CA GLU A 160 2.01 -5.44 6.34
C GLU A 160 1.67 -6.93 6.40
N ASN A 161 2.66 -7.80 6.62
CA ASN A 161 2.42 -9.25 6.75
C ASN A 161 1.68 -9.60 8.04
N TYR A 162 1.97 -8.92 9.16
CA TYR A 162 1.19 -9.06 10.38
C TYR A 162 -0.27 -8.65 10.18
N PHE A 163 -0.51 -7.53 9.50
CA PHE A 163 -1.87 -7.08 9.18
C PHE A 163 -2.61 -8.09 8.31
N ASN A 164 -1.94 -8.61 7.29
CA ASN A 164 -2.47 -9.65 6.43
C ASN A 164 -2.72 -10.98 7.17
N SER A 165 -2.08 -11.20 8.31
CA SER A 165 -2.23 -12.40 9.15
C SER A 165 -3.15 -12.18 10.36
N ASP A 166 -3.90 -11.07 10.39
CA ASP A 166 -4.81 -10.68 11.48
C ASP A 166 -4.12 -10.38 12.82
N SER A 167 -2.80 -10.25 12.84
CA SER A 167 -1.99 -9.82 13.99
C SER A 167 -1.99 -8.29 14.11
N ILE A 168 -3.12 -7.73 14.53
CA ILE A 168 -3.38 -6.28 14.53
C ILE A 168 -2.36 -5.50 15.39
N ASP A 169 -2.10 -5.92 16.62
CA ASP A 169 -1.22 -5.20 17.54
C ASP A 169 0.23 -5.16 17.02
N GLN A 170 0.73 -6.30 16.53
CA GLN A 170 2.07 -6.39 15.94
C GLN A 170 2.17 -5.56 14.66
N ALA A 171 1.12 -5.53 13.83
CA ALA A 171 1.08 -4.70 12.65
C ALA A 171 1.20 -3.21 12.99
N ILE A 172 0.40 -2.72 13.95
CA ILE A 172 0.44 -1.33 14.41
C ILE A 172 1.82 -1.00 14.99
N PHE A 173 2.40 -1.89 15.79
CA PHE A 173 3.72 -1.70 16.37
C PHE A 173 4.79 -1.50 15.30
N ASP A 174 4.87 -2.40 14.31
CA ASP A 174 5.87 -2.33 13.25
C ASP A 174 5.65 -1.15 12.30
N LEU A 175 4.39 -0.84 11.95
CA LEU A 175 4.09 0.32 11.11
C LEU A 175 4.44 1.64 11.82
N ASN A 176 4.23 1.74 13.14
CA ASN A 176 4.68 2.88 13.94
C ASN A 176 6.21 2.99 13.99
N ASN A 177 6.93 1.87 14.08
CA ASN A 177 8.39 1.88 13.96
C ASN A 177 8.84 2.38 12.58
N SER A 178 8.15 1.98 11.50
CA SER A 178 8.41 2.49 10.16
C SER A 178 8.24 4.01 10.08
N ILE A 179 7.13 4.54 10.61
CA ILE A 179 6.87 6.00 10.67
C ILE A 179 7.93 6.73 11.50
N ARG A 180 8.33 6.16 12.65
CA ARG A 180 9.37 6.74 13.51
C ARG A 180 10.70 6.90 12.76
N LEU A 181 11.06 5.91 11.93
CA LEU A 181 12.29 5.90 11.14
C LEU A 181 12.19 6.76 9.87
N ASN A 182 11.01 6.85 9.26
CA ASN A 182 10.74 7.70 8.11
C ASN A 182 9.33 8.31 8.18
N GLN A 183 9.26 9.54 8.68
CA GLN A 183 8.01 10.27 8.91
C GLN A 183 7.30 10.67 7.61
N ASN A 184 7.97 10.62 6.46
CA ASN A 184 7.39 10.98 5.15
C ASN A 184 6.93 9.73 4.37
N PHE A 185 6.90 8.55 5.00
CA PHE A 185 6.52 7.34 4.30
C PHE A 185 4.99 7.13 4.30
N SER A 186 4.32 7.75 3.33
CA SER A 186 2.87 7.77 3.15
C SER A 186 2.20 6.38 3.18
N LEU A 187 2.87 5.33 2.68
CA LEU A 187 2.37 3.96 2.73
C LEU A 187 2.17 3.41 4.15
N SER A 188 3.00 3.82 5.12
CA SER A 188 2.83 3.36 6.50
C SER A 188 1.60 3.97 7.15
N TYR A 189 1.39 5.28 7.00
CA TYR A 189 0.16 5.94 7.47
C TYR A 189 -1.08 5.35 6.80
N PHE A 190 -1.02 5.10 5.48
CA PHE A 190 -2.12 4.48 4.75
C PHE A 190 -2.43 3.08 5.28
N THR A 191 -1.40 2.28 5.55
CA THR A 191 -1.58 0.90 6.04
C THR A 191 -2.12 0.89 7.47
N ILE A 192 -1.65 1.77 8.35
CA ILE A 192 -2.24 1.96 9.68
C ILE A 192 -3.71 2.39 9.57
N GLY A 193 -4.02 3.31 8.65
CA GLY A 193 -5.40 3.70 8.37
C GLY A 193 -6.27 2.52 7.95
N ASN A 194 -5.75 1.61 7.11
CA ASN A 194 -6.43 0.38 6.72
C ASN A 194 -6.63 -0.57 7.91
N VAL A 195 -5.62 -0.69 8.78
CA VAL A 195 -5.70 -1.50 10.00
C VAL A 195 -6.84 -1.00 10.90
N TYR A 196 -6.89 0.31 11.16
CA TYR A 196 -7.94 0.91 11.97
C TYR A 196 -9.32 0.84 11.31
N THR A 197 -9.38 0.96 9.98
CA THR A 197 -10.64 0.77 9.23
C THR A 197 -11.17 -0.65 9.38
N LYS A 198 -10.29 -1.66 9.37
CA LYS A 198 -10.67 -3.07 9.54
C LYS A 198 -11.26 -3.37 10.92
N ILE A 199 -10.78 -2.70 11.97
CA ILE A 199 -11.32 -2.82 13.33
C ILE A 199 -12.40 -1.77 13.64
N GLU A 200 -12.90 -1.09 12.62
CA GLU A 200 -13.97 -0.06 12.69
C GLU A 200 -13.65 1.15 13.59
N ASP A 201 -12.37 1.37 13.90
CA ASP A 201 -11.91 2.62 14.52
C ASP A 201 -11.67 3.70 13.46
N TYR A 202 -12.76 4.19 12.90
CA TYR A 202 -12.71 5.19 11.83
C TYR A 202 -12.09 6.53 12.26
N GLU A 203 -12.05 6.83 13.56
CA GLU A 203 -11.42 8.05 14.09
C GLU A 203 -9.89 7.96 14.00
N SER A 204 -9.32 6.83 14.44
CA SER A 204 -7.89 6.54 14.30
C SER A 204 -7.51 6.36 12.82
N ALA A 205 -8.39 5.77 12.01
CA ALA A 205 -8.19 5.65 10.57
C ALA A 205 -8.11 7.02 9.89
N TYR A 206 -9.11 7.89 10.11
CA TYR A 206 -9.11 9.27 9.60
C TYR A 206 -7.86 10.02 10.04
N SER A 207 -7.48 9.91 11.32
CA SER A 207 -6.31 10.60 11.87
C SER A 207 -5.04 10.23 11.11
N ASN A 208 -4.80 8.94 10.83
CA ASN A 208 -3.63 8.49 10.07
C ASN A 208 -3.69 8.88 8.59
N TYR A 209 -4.83 8.70 7.93
CA TYR A 209 -4.98 9.10 6.53
C TYR A 209 -4.83 10.61 6.31
N SER A 210 -5.27 11.41 7.27
CA SER A 210 -5.19 12.88 7.19
C SER A 210 -3.75 13.39 7.20
N LEU A 211 -2.80 12.62 7.74
CA LEU A 211 -1.37 12.94 7.76
C LEU A 211 -0.70 12.75 6.40
N ILE A 212 -1.31 12.02 5.47
CA ILE A 212 -0.75 11.80 4.12
C ILE A 212 -0.89 13.09 3.30
N PRO A 213 0.18 13.71 2.79
CA PRO A 213 0.07 14.92 1.96
C PRO A 213 -0.74 14.65 0.68
N GLN A 214 -1.54 15.61 0.22
CA GLN A 214 -2.37 15.43 -0.98
C GLN A 214 -1.55 15.03 -2.23
N ALA A 215 -0.36 15.62 -2.42
CA ALA A 215 0.53 15.30 -3.53
C ALA A 215 1.11 13.87 -3.48
N GLU A 216 1.01 13.21 -2.34
CA GLU A 216 1.52 11.84 -2.09
C GLU A 216 0.39 10.82 -1.91
N ARG A 217 -0.83 11.14 -2.37
CA ARG A 217 -1.97 10.21 -2.38
C ARG A 217 -2.15 9.63 -3.77
N PRO A 218 -1.60 8.43 -4.06
CA PRO A 218 -2.00 7.68 -5.24
C PRO A 218 -3.52 7.46 -5.26
N SER A 219 -4.12 7.44 -6.45
CA SER A 219 -5.56 7.25 -6.62
C SER A 219 -6.10 5.98 -5.97
N TYR A 220 -5.27 4.93 -5.84
CA TYR A 220 -5.67 3.68 -5.17
C TYR A 220 -5.86 3.82 -3.65
N PHE A 221 -5.40 4.91 -3.02
CA PHE A 221 -5.70 5.21 -1.61
C PHE A 221 -7.13 5.74 -1.40
N HIS A 222 -7.69 6.39 -2.43
CA HIS A 222 -8.88 7.21 -2.26
C HIS A 222 -10.10 6.42 -1.80
N LEU A 223 -10.26 5.16 -2.26
CA LEU A 223 -11.43 4.36 -1.93
C LEU A 223 -11.53 4.07 -0.42
N GLN A 224 -10.43 3.61 0.18
CA GLN A 224 -10.37 3.27 1.61
C GLN A 224 -10.48 4.53 2.46
N MET A 225 -9.80 5.62 2.06
CA MET A 225 -9.90 6.92 2.72
C MET A 225 -11.35 7.44 2.71
N LYS A 226 -12.01 7.48 1.55
CA LYS A 226 -13.42 7.92 1.42
C LYS A 226 -14.34 7.11 2.34
N SER A 227 -14.18 5.78 2.36
CA SER A 227 -14.96 4.90 3.21
C SER A 227 -14.77 5.23 4.70
N ALA A 228 -13.52 5.34 5.16
CA ALA A 228 -13.21 5.68 6.55
C ALA A 228 -13.73 7.07 6.94
N TYR A 229 -13.57 8.07 6.06
CA TYR A 229 -14.01 9.45 6.32
C TYR A 229 -15.53 9.51 6.43
N ASN A 230 -16.25 8.82 5.53
CA ASN A 230 -17.70 8.76 5.56
C ASN A 230 -18.23 8.08 6.83
N ASN A 231 -17.64 6.95 7.22
CA ASN A 231 -18.03 6.22 8.42
C ASN A 231 -17.69 6.99 9.71
N TYR A 232 -16.54 7.67 9.75
CA TYR A 232 -16.19 8.55 10.85
C TYR A 232 -17.18 9.70 10.97
N ALA A 233 -17.51 10.36 9.87
CA ALA A 233 -18.49 11.43 9.85
C ALA A 233 -19.89 10.97 10.28
N ALA A 234 -20.33 9.78 9.87
CA ALA A 234 -21.59 9.19 10.34
C ALA A 234 -21.60 8.99 11.87
N LYS A 235 -20.47 8.54 12.45
CA LYS A 235 -20.29 8.44 13.91
C LYS A 235 -20.32 9.81 14.58
N LEU A 236 -19.74 10.84 13.97
CA LEU A 236 -19.78 12.22 14.45
C LEU A 236 -21.20 12.81 14.43
N ILE A 237 -21.97 12.57 13.37
CA ILE A 237 -23.38 12.99 13.26
C ILE A 237 -24.20 12.38 14.39
N LYS A 238 -24.04 11.07 14.67
CA LYS A 238 -24.72 10.40 15.79
C LYS A 238 -24.34 10.99 17.16
N LYS A 239 -23.09 11.49 17.30
CA LYS A 239 -22.61 12.19 18.51
C LYS A 239 -23.00 13.68 18.55
N GLY A 240 -23.73 14.19 17.56
CA GLY A 240 -24.10 15.61 17.47
C GLY A 240 -22.96 16.55 17.07
N LYS A 241 -21.81 16.04 16.63
CA LYS A 241 -20.63 16.82 16.22
C LYS A 241 -20.71 17.21 14.75
N TYR A 242 -21.69 18.03 14.39
CA TYR A 242 -22.04 18.30 12.99
C TYR A 242 -20.99 19.12 12.24
N ASP A 243 -20.39 20.14 12.86
CA ASP A 243 -19.31 20.94 12.23
C ASP A 243 -18.12 20.08 11.82
N LEU A 244 -17.70 19.18 12.72
CA LEU A 244 -16.58 18.28 12.45
C LEU A 244 -16.95 17.25 11.37
N ALA A 245 -18.17 16.71 11.40
CA ALA A 245 -18.64 15.82 10.35
C ALA A 245 -18.63 16.50 8.97
N ASN A 246 -19.14 17.74 8.90
CA ASN A 246 -19.13 18.53 7.67
C ASN A 246 -17.72 18.78 7.15
N LYS A 247 -16.76 19.08 8.03
CA LYS A 247 -15.35 19.23 7.68
C LYS A 247 -14.75 17.95 7.11
N VAL A 248 -14.90 16.82 7.82
CA VAL A 248 -14.36 15.50 7.39
C VAL A 248 -14.94 15.10 6.03
N LEU A 249 -16.24 15.27 5.83
CA LEU A 249 -16.89 14.94 4.55
C LEU A 249 -16.44 15.86 3.42
N SER A 250 -16.23 17.15 3.70
CA SER A 250 -15.70 18.09 2.72
C SER A 250 -14.27 17.75 2.31
N GLU A 251 -13.42 17.34 3.26
CA GLU A 251 -12.08 16.81 2.95
C GLU A 251 -12.15 15.53 2.12
N SER A 252 -13.10 14.64 2.43
CA SER A 252 -13.32 13.43 1.64
C SER A 252 -13.76 13.75 0.21
N LEU A 253 -14.50 14.83 0.01
CA LEU A 253 -14.99 15.23 -1.31
C LEU A 253 -13.87 15.72 -2.23
N VAL A 254 -12.76 16.21 -1.67
CA VAL A 254 -11.56 16.58 -2.45
C VAL A 254 -10.83 15.34 -2.99
N LEU A 255 -11.05 14.15 -2.42
CA LEU A 255 -10.45 12.89 -2.87
C LEU A 255 -11.16 12.28 -4.09
N PHE A 256 -12.24 12.91 -4.58
CA PHE A 256 -12.94 12.44 -5.76
C PHE A 256 -12.19 12.85 -7.04
N GLU A 257 -11.84 11.84 -7.83
CA GLU A 257 -11.42 12.00 -9.23
C GLU A 257 -12.63 11.69 -10.13
N ASP A 258 -12.60 12.09 -11.40
CA ASP A 258 -13.72 12.06 -12.38
C ASP A 258 -14.38 10.69 -12.69
N SER A 259 -14.13 9.65 -11.89
CA SER A 259 -14.65 8.29 -12.07
C SER A 259 -15.94 8.00 -11.29
N ILE A 260 -16.60 6.88 -11.62
CA ILE A 260 -17.81 6.39 -10.95
C ILE A 260 -17.50 6.12 -9.48
N ASP A 261 -18.08 6.92 -8.59
CA ASP A 261 -17.75 6.92 -7.17
C ASP A 261 -18.88 6.32 -6.31
N PHE A 262 -18.68 5.07 -5.88
CA PHE A 262 -19.60 4.33 -5.02
C PHE A 262 -20.04 5.09 -3.76
N TYR A 263 -19.14 5.87 -3.16
CA TYR A 263 -19.41 6.57 -1.89
C TYR A 263 -20.01 7.97 -2.07
N LYS A 264 -20.06 8.52 -3.28
CA LYS A 264 -20.40 9.93 -3.52
C LYS A 264 -21.80 10.28 -3.05
N GLU A 265 -22.78 9.42 -3.31
CA GLU A 265 -24.14 9.58 -2.79
C GLU A 265 -24.16 9.62 -1.26
N SER A 266 -23.52 8.65 -0.60
CA SER A 266 -23.53 8.57 0.87
C SER A 266 -22.81 9.74 1.55
N ILE A 267 -21.71 10.23 0.95
CA ILE A 267 -20.94 11.36 1.47
C ILE A 267 -21.73 12.65 1.36
N PHE A 268 -22.34 12.91 0.19
CA PHE A 268 -23.25 14.04 0.04
C PHE A 268 -24.45 13.94 0.99
N THR A 269 -25.04 12.76 1.16
CA THR A 269 -26.17 12.54 2.07
C THR A 269 -25.80 12.85 3.53
N ASN A 270 -24.66 12.37 3.99
CA ASN A 270 -24.16 12.63 5.34
C ASN A 270 -23.79 14.11 5.51
N ARG A 271 -23.24 14.76 4.48
CA ARG A 271 -22.87 16.18 4.56
C ARG A 271 -24.09 17.08 4.56
N GLY A 272 -25.09 16.75 3.74
CA GLY A 272 -26.39 17.40 3.77
C GLY A 272 -27.08 17.25 5.12
N THR A 273 -26.96 16.08 5.75
CA THR A 273 -27.47 15.85 7.11
C THR A 273 -26.74 16.72 8.14
N ALA A 274 -25.41 16.82 8.05
CA ALA A 274 -24.63 17.68 8.94
C ALA A 274 -25.00 19.16 8.75
N ASN A 275 -25.10 19.63 7.50
CA ASN A 275 -25.52 21.00 7.16
C ASN A 275 -26.93 21.30 7.65
N TYR A 276 -27.88 20.38 7.48
CA TYR A 276 -29.24 20.51 7.99
C TYR A 276 -29.25 20.73 9.51
N LYS A 277 -28.48 19.92 10.26
CA LYS A 277 -28.39 20.02 11.71
C LYS A 277 -27.68 21.28 12.20
N LEU A 278 -26.87 21.91 11.34
CA LEU A 278 -26.28 23.23 11.60
C LEU A 278 -27.20 24.40 11.21
N GLY A 279 -28.39 24.13 10.67
CA GLY A 279 -29.31 25.16 10.14
C GLY A 279 -28.93 25.69 8.75
N ASN A 280 -27.93 25.08 8.09
CA ASN A 280 -27.48 25.46 6.75
C ASN A 280 -28.37 24.83 5.68
N TYR A 281 -29.66 25.17 5.68
CA TYR A 281 -30.68 24.48 4.86
C TYR A 281 -30.42 24.51 3.36
N LYS A 282 -29.93 25.64 2.82
CA LYS A 282 -29.58 25.75 1.39
C LYS A 282 -28.46 24.79 0.99
N LEU A 283 -27.38 24.75 1.79
CA LEU A 283 -26.26 23.82 1.56
C LEU A 283 -26.71 22.36 1.72
N ALA A 284 -27.62 22.08 2.66
CA ALA A 284 -28.18 20.74 2.82
C ALA A 284 -28.95 20.28 1.57
N ILE A 285 -29.77 21.16 0.98
CA ILE A 285 -30.49 20.88 -0.27
C ILE A 285 -29.52 20.66 -1.44
N GLU A 286 -28.49 21.49 -1.57
CA GLU A 286 -27.45 21.33 -2.61
C GLU A 286 -26.73 19.97 -2.50
N ASP A 287 -26.39 19.56 -1.28
CA ASP A 287 -25.81 18.25 -1.01
C ASP A 287 -26.78 17.12 -1.36
N TYR A 288 -28.05 17.19 -0.95
CA TYR A 288 -29.03 16.15 -1.31
C TYR A 288 -29.31 16.09 -2.81
N ASN A 289 -29.32 17.22 -3.51
CA ASN A 289 -29.42 17.25 -4.97
C ASN A 289 -28.21 16.54 -5.60
N SER A 290 -27.00 16.81 -5.09
CA SER A 290 -25.77 16.16 -5.54
C SER A 290 -25.79 14.65 -5.27
N ALA A 291 -26.31 14.21 -4.13
CA ALA A 291 -26.54 12.80 -3.82
C ALA A 291 -27.49 12.14 -4.83
N LEU A 292 -28.62 12.79 -5.15
CA LEU A 292 -29.61 12.28 -6.10
C LEU A 292 -29.12 12.30 -7.55
N LEU A 293 -28.19 13.17 -7.93
CA LEU A 293 -27.52 13.06 -9.23
C LEU A 293 -26.71 11.77 -9.37
N ASN A 294 -26.21 11.22 -8.27
CA ASN A 294 -25.46 9.95 -8.27
C ASN A 294 -26.38 8.73 -8.14
N LYS A 295 -27.49 8.86 -7.40
CA LYS A 295 -28.52 7.82 -7.25
C LYS A 295 -29.91 8.46 -7.18
N ALA A 296 -30.55 8.57 -8.33
CA ALA A 296 -31.78 9.35 -8.51
C ALA A 296 -33.00 8.87 -7.71
N ASP A 297 -33.01 7.60 -7.29
CA ASP A 297 -34.13 6.96 -6.61
C ASP A 297 -33.82 6.64 -5.13
N SER A 298 -32.80 7.29 -4.54
CA SER A 298 -32.47 7.11 -3.13
C SER A 298 -33.58 7.69 -2.23
N LEU A 299 -34.54 6.83 -1.84
CA LEU A 299 -35.68 7.22 -0.99
C LEU A 299 -35.23 7.86 0.32
N GLU A 300 -34.12 7.41 0.92
CA GLU A 300 -33.57 8.02 2.12
C GLU A 300 -33.20 9.49 1.89
N VAL A 301 -32.54 9.80 0.77
CA VAL A 301 -32.12 11.17 0.44
C VAL A 301 -33.31 12.06 0.15
N ILE A 302 -34.30 11.55 -0.60
CA ILE A 302 -35.55 12.27 -0.90
C ILE A 302 -36.31 12.57 0.39
N LYS A 303 -36.39 11.61 1.31
CA LYS A 303 -37.01 11.78 2.65
C LYS A 303 -36.30 12.87 3.46
N ARG A 304 -34.96 12.90 3.44
CA ARG A 304 -34.19 13.93 4.14
C ARG A 304 -34.38 15.31 3.51
N ARG A 305 -34.37 15.39 2.18
CA ARG A 305 -34.55 16.65 1.44
C ARG A 305 -35.96 17.23 1.63
N SER A 306 -37.00 16.39 1.63
CA SER A 306 -38.38 16.83 1.87
C SER A 306 -38.54 17.50 3.23
N ILE A 307 -37.88 16.98 4.27
CA ILE A 307 -37.88 17.58 5.61
C ILE A 307 -37.24 18.96 5.57
N VAL A 308 -36.10 19.12 4.88
CA VAL A 308 -35.46 20.44 4.78
C VAL A 308 -36.32 21.44 4.01
N TYR A 309 -37.02 21.01 2.96
CA TYR A 309 -37.96 21.87 2.25
C TYR A 309 -39.13 22.31 3.14
N MET A 310 -39.68 21.41 3.97
CA MET A 310 -40.72 21.76 4.94
C MET A 310 -40.22 22.79 5.96
N ASP A 311 -39.02 22.60 6.52
CA ASP A 311 -38.42 23.52 7.49
C ASP A 311 -38.07 24.90 6.89
N LEU A 312 -37.92 24.98 5.57
CA LEU A 312 -37.77 26.23 4.81
C LEU A 312 -39.11 26.83 4.34
N SER A 313 -40.23 26.20 4.64
CA SER A 313 -41.56 26.53 4.10
C SER A 313 -41.64 26.50 2.57
N ASP A 314 -40.75 25.75 1.90
CA ASP A 314 -40.82 25.46 0.47
C ASP A 314 -41.74 24.25 0.23
N TYR A 315 -43.01 24.43 0.56
CA TYR A 315 -44.01 23.35 0.54
C TYR A 315 -44.20 22.78 -0.87
N LYS A 316 -44.04 23.60 -1.91
CA LYS A 316 -44.10 23.15 -3.30
C LYS A 316 -43.09 22.02 -3.56
N ASN A 317 -41.82 22.22 -3.22
CA ASN A 317 -40.79 21.20 -3.44
C ASN A 317 -40.91 20.04 -2.44
N ALA A 318 -41.31 20.30 -1.20
CA ALA A 318 -41.60 19.25 -0.22
C ALA A 318 -42.67 18.27 -0.71
N MET A 319 -43.77 18.77 -1.28
CA MET A 319 -44.84 17.96 -1.84
C MET A 319 -44.38 17.12 -3.04
N LEU A 320 -43.49 17.65 -3.89
CA LEU A 320 -42.93 16.87 -4.99
C LEU A 320 -42.14 15.65 -4.46
N ASP A 321 -41.29 15.85 -3.46
CA ASP A 321 -40.52 14.78 -2.82
C ASP A 321 -41.43 13.77 -2.10
N LEU A 322 -42.45 14.24 -1.38
CA LEU A 322 -43.42 13.39 -0.69
C LEU A 322 -44.25 12.54 -1.66
N ASN A 323 -44.72 13.13 -2.76
CA ASN A 323 -45.44 12.39 -3.81
C ASN A 323 -44.56 11.33 -4.46
N PHE A 324 -43.27 11.63 -4.69
CA PHE A 324 -42.34 10.63 -5.18
C PHE A 324 -42.19 9.47 -4.19
N ILE A 325 -42.04 9.76 -2.89
CA ILE A 325 -41.96 8.72 -1.85
C ILE A 325 -43.23 7.86 -1.83
N LEU A 326 -44.42 8.48 -1.85
CA LEU A 326 -45.70 7.77 -1.86
C LEU A 326 -45.94 6.96 -3.14
N SER A 327 -45.35 7.34 -4.28
CA SER A 327 -45.40 6.51 -5.50
C SER A 327 -44.69 5.17 -5.32
N ARG A 328 -43.73 5.07 -4.39
CA ARG A 328 -42.98 3.85 -4.06
C ARG A 328 -43.50 3.17 -2.79
N GLU A 329 -43.99 3.95 -1.84
CA GLU A 329 -44.53 3.51 -0.55
C GLU A 329 -45.98 4.02 -0.36
N PRO A 330 -46.96 3.58 -1.17
CA PRO A 330 -48.31 4.18 -1.22
C PRO A 330 -49.13 4.02 0.06
N GLY A 331 -48.75 3.09 0.94
CA GLY A 331 -49.41 2.85 2.23
C GLY A 331 -48.77 3.57 3.41
N ASN A 332 -47.77 4.45 3.20
CA ASN A 332 -47.07 5.10 4.30
C ASN A 332 -47.92 6.27 4.88
N LEU A 333 -48.62 5.97 5.98
CA LEU A 333 -49.54 6.90 6.64
C LEU A 333 -48.86 8.19 7.11
N ASP A 334 -47.58 8.13 7.52
CA ASP A 334 -46.85 9.31 7.97
C ASP A 334 -46.68 10.33 6.84
N TYR A 335 -46.36 9.86 5.63
CA TYR A 335 -46.20 10.74 4.47
C TYR A 335 -47.53 11.19 3.89
N LEU A 336 -48.58 10.38 3.96
CA LEU A 336 -49.95 10.81 3.60
C LEU A 336 -50.43 11.92 4.53
N TYR A 337 -50.19 11.79 5.84
CA TYR A 337 -50.54 12.79 6.82
C TYR A 337 -49.77 14.11 6.60
N LYS A 338 -48.44 14.03 6.41
CA LYS A 338 -47.61 15.20 6.08
C LYS A 338 -48.04 15.90 4.80
N LEU A 339 -48.37 15.13 3.76
CA LEU A 339 -48.88 15.71 2.51
C LEU A 339 -50.24 16.40 2.72
N GLY A 340 -51.10 15.80 3.55
CA GLY A 340 -52.36 16.38 3.98
C GLY A 340 -52.16 17.74 4.65
N GLU A 341 -51.28 17.83 5.66
CA GLU A 341 -50.95 19.09 6.34
C GLU A 341 -50.51 20.18 5.36
N LEU A 342 -49.62 19.85 4.42
CA LEU A 342 -49.11 20.79 3.41
C LEU A 342 -50.16 21.28 2.40
N HIS A 343 -51.31 20.62 2.27
CA HIS A 343 -52.40 21.06 1.41
C HIS A 343 -53.35 22.07 2.09
N TYR A 344 -53.30 22.18 3.42
CA TYR A 344 -54.19 23.04 4.20
C TYR A 344 -53.56 24.38 4.62
N ASP A 345 -52.24 24.50 4.58
CA ASP A 345 -51.47 25.75 4.75
C ASP A 345 -51.22 26.44 3.40
#